data_AF-A0A539DB24-F1
#
_entry.id   AF-A0A539DB24-F1
#
_cell.length_a   1.000
_cell.length_b   1.000
_cell.length_c   1.000
_cell.angle_alpha   90.00
_cell.angle_beta   90.00
_cell.angle_gamma   90.00
#
_symmetry.space_group_name_H-M   'P 1'
#
loop_
_entity.id
_entity.type
_entity.pdbx_description
1 polymer ?
#
loop_
_entity_poly.entity_id
_entity_poly.type
_entity_poly.pdbx_seq_one_letter_code
_entity_poly.pdbx_strand_id
1 'polypeptide(L)'
;MTSSNPFANFIIVGERTNVTGSAKFRKLIEADDYAGALAVARQQVEAGANVLDVNVDAAMIDGVKAMRTFMNLIATEPDIARVPMMIDSSKWEVIEAGLRCVQGKAIVNSISMKEGEAAFLAHARKVRRYGAACVVMAFDEKGQADTAHRKTEICTRAYHLLRDELDFPPEDIIFDPNVFAVATGIDEHNDYANAFFAATRIIRETLPHAHISGGLSNVSFSFRGNEPVREAMHGVFLYHAIRNGMDMAIVNAGALPVYDDIEPELRDRVEDVLLNRREDGTERLLEIAERFKGGEKRRDVKDMSWREKPVGERITHALVHGLNEFIVADTEEARLELPRPLHVIEGPLMDGMSRVGDLFGAGKMFLPQVVKSARVMKQAVAHLVPFMEEEKQRSGLAAKPNGKILMATVKGDVHDIGKNIVGVVLQCNGYEVIDLGVMVPCETILETARREKVDAIGLSGLITPSLDEMCFVASEMERQGFTLPLLIGGATTPRSTSPMPRAPCR
;
A
#
# COMPACT_ATOMS: atom_id res chain seq x y z
N MET A 1 -17.83 -14.80 1.23
CA MET A 1 -16.41 -14.56 0.98
C MET A 1 -16.33 -13.42 -0.02
N THR A 2 -16.04 -12.20 0.43
CA THR A 2 -15.96 -11.03 -0.44
C THR A 2 -14.82 -11.22 -1.43
N SER A 3 -15.09 -10.99 -2.71
CA SER A 3 -14.16 -11.01 -3.84
C SER A 3 -13.13 -9.87 -3.80
N SER A 4 -12.74 -9.42 -2.61
CA SER A 4 -11.76 -8.36 -2.41
C SER A 4 -10.36 -8.93 -2.66
N ASN A 5 -9.64 -8.33 -3.61
CA ASN A 5 -8.23 -8.62 -3.86
C ASN A 5 -7.44 -8.57 -2.52
N PRO A 6 -6.88 -9.67 -2.00
CA PRO A 6 -6.20 -9.69 -0.70
C PRO A 6 -4.99 -8.74 -0.66
N PHE A 7 -4.40 -8.46 -1.82
CA PHE A 7 -3.30 -7.50 -1.97
C PHE A 7 -3.73 -6.04 -1.82
N ALA A 8 -5.02 -5.75 -1.92
CA ALA A 8 -5.57 -4.41 -1.71
C ALA A 8 -5.54 -3.99 -0.24
N ASN A 9 -5.64 -4.96 0.68
CA ASN A 9 -5.76 -4.69 2.11
C ASN A 9 -4.45 -4.93 2.89
N PHE A 10 -3.35 -5.15 2.18
CA PHE A 10 -2.08 -5.46 2.80
C PHE A 10 -1.43 -4.23 3.46
N ILE A 11 -1.09 -4.36 4.75
CA ILE A 11 -0.53 -3.30 5.58
C ILE A 11 0.99 -3.42 5.65
N ILE A 12 1.69 -2.37 5.21
CA ILE A 12 3.14 -2.27 5.30
C ILE A 12 3.52 -1.62 6.62
N VAL A 13 4.28 -2.34 7.45
CA VAL A 13 4.90 -1.81 8.67
C VAL A 13 6.36 -1.51 8.38
N GLY A 14 6.78 -0.25 8.50
CA GLY A 14 8.15 0.18 8.22
C GLY A 14 9.15 -0.29 9.29
N GLU A 15 10.16 -1.06 8.90
CA GLU A 15 11.13 -1.71 9.80
C GLU A 15 12.36 -0.85 10.18
N ARG A 16 12.62 0.28 9.50
CA ARG A 16 13.94 0.95 9.55
C ARG A 16 14.17 1.81 10.79
N THR A 17 13.12 2.08 11.56
CA THR A 17 13.15 2.77 12.86
C THR A 17 13.50 1.80 13.99
N ASN A 18 14.47 0.92 13.72
CA ASN A 18 14.87 -0.18 14.59
C ASN A 18 16.39 -0.15 14.81
N VAL A 19 16.82 -0.02 16.06
CA VAL A 19 18.24 0.05 16.43
C VAL A 19 19.01 -1.24 16.11
N THR A 20 18.36 -2.39 16.23
CA THR A 20 18.98 -3.68 15.92
C THR A 20 19.01 -3.95 14.40
N GLY A 21 17.96 -3.55 13.69
CA GLY A 21 17.77 -3.79 12.26
C GLY A 21 18.43 -2.78 11.31
N SER A 22 18.62 -1.53 11.75
CA SER A 22 19.08 -0.42 10.90
C SER A 22 20.31 0.26 11.48
N ALA A 23 21.47 0.02 10.86
CA ALA A 23 22.74 0.63 11.28
C ALA A 23 22.70 2.17 11.22
N LYS A 24 21.94 2.76 10.29
CA LYS A 24 21.74 4.21 10.19
C LYS A 24 20.94 4.72 11.40
N PHE A 25 19.82 4.08 11.73
CA PHE A 25 18.97 4.48 12.83
C PHE A 25 19.69 4.33 14.18
N ARG A 26 20.40 3.20 14.38
CA ARG A 26 21.23 3.00 15.57
C ARG A 26 22.21 4.13 15.82
N LYS A 27 23.00 4.52 14.82
CA LYS A 27 23.98 5.61 14.94
C LYS A 27 23.32 6.94 15.33
N LEU A 28 22.13 7.20 14.82
CA LEU A 28 21.37 8.43 15.12
C LEU A 28 20.88 8.44 16.56
N ILE A 29 20.29 7.33 17.04
CA ILE A 29 19.81 7.22 18.42
C ILE A 29 20.98 7.22 19.42
N GLU A 30 22.08 6.51 19.13
CA GLU A 30 23.29 6.51 19.97
C GLU A 30 23.94 7.90 20.07
N ALA A 31 23.76 8.74 19.06
CA ALA A 31 24.26 10.12 19.02
C ALA A 31 23.25 11.16 19.55
N ASP A 32 22.08 10.72 20.04
CA ASP A 32 20.93 11.59 20.39
C ASP A 32 20.49 12.53 19.22
N ASP A 33 20.77 12.16 17.97
CA ASP A 33 20.33 12.88 16.76
C ASP A 33 18.91 12.44 16.37
N TYR A 34 17.94 12.92 17.13
CA TYR A 34 16.53 12.63 16.87
C TYR A 34 16.00 13.32 15.61
N ALA A 35 16.62 14.41 15.14
CA ALA A 35 16.22 15.06 13.90
C ALA A 35 16.50 14.15 12.69
N GLY A 36 17.69 13.54 12.65
CA GLY A 36 18.02 12.51 11.67
C GLY A 36 17.15 11.26 11.81
N ALA A 37 16.81 10.86 13.04
CA ALA A 37 15.93 9.72 13.30
C ALA A 37 14.50 9.96 12.76
N LEU A 38 13.95 11.17 12.94
CA LEU A 38 12.66 11.57 12.36
C LEU A 38 12.70 11.54 10.83
N ALA A 39 13.82 11.93 10.21
CA ALA A 39 13.96 11.84 8.76
C ALA A 39 13.88 10.40 8.26
N VAL A 40 14.41 9.42 9.01
CA VAL A 40 14.25 7.99 8.68
C VAL A 40 12.78 7.56 8.78
N ALA A 41 12.07 7.98 9.82
CA ALA A 41 10.64 7.70 9.98
C ALA A 41 9.82 8.31 8.83
N ARG A 42 10.02 9.59 8.52
CA ARG A 42 9.35 10.30 7.42
C ARG A 42 9.57 9.61 6.07
N GLN A 43 10.81 9.25 5.77
CA GLN A 43 11.16 8.55 4.52
C GLN A 43 10.37 7.25 4.35
N GLN A 44 10.12 6.50 5.43
CA GLN A 44 9.34 5.26 5.35
C GLN A 44 7.87 5.52 5.05
N VAL A 45 7.25 6.53 5.68
CA VAL A 45 5.86 6.91 5.40
C VAL A 45 5.71 7.41 3.97
N GLU A 46 6.66 8.22 3.48
CA GLU A 46 6.71 8.65 2.08
C GLU A 46 6.87 7.47 1.12
N ALA A 47 7.65 6.47 1.53
CA ALA A 47 7.82 5.21 0.81
C ALA A 47 6.62 4.26 0.94
N GLY A 48 5.54 4.64 1.63
CA GLY A 48 4.29 3.89 1.67
C GLY A 48 4.09 3.00 2.90
N ALA A 49 4.89 3.17 3.97
CA ALA A 49 4.60 2.53 5.24
C ALA A 49 3.26 3.02 5.81
N ASN A 50 2.37 2.09 6.14
CA ASN A 50 1.07 2.33 6.75
C ASN A 50 1.17 2.44 8.28
N VAL A 51 2.18 1.79 8.87
CA VAL A 51 2.51 1.76 10.30
C VAL A 51 4.02 1.90 10.41
N LEU A 52 4.54 2.47 11.50
CA LEU A 52 5.97 2.50 11.79
C LEU A 52 6.30 1.62 12.99
N ASP A 53 7.18 0.64 12.79
CA ASP A 53 7.75 -0.17 13.87
C ASP A 53 8.93 0.57 14.49
N VAL A 54 8.87 0.80 15.80
CA VAL A 54 9.89 1.55 16.53
C VAL A 54 10.51 0.67 17.59
N ASN A 55 11.79 0.36 17.40
CA ASN A 55 12.58 -0.43 18.33
C ASN A 55 13.84 0.33 18.74
N VAL A 56 13.98 0.55 20.04
CA VAL A 56 15.13 1.24 20.65
C VAL A 56 15.94 0.32 21.59
N ASP A 57 15.72 -0.99 21.51
CA ASP A 57 16.41 -1.96 22.33
C ASP A 57 17.88 -2.08 21.91
N ALA A 58 18.77 -1.60 22.78
CA ALA A 58 20.20 -1.90 22.73
C ALA A 58 20.80 -1.82 24.13
N ALA A 59 21.89 -2.56 24.36
CA ALA A 59 22.55 -2.62 25.66
C ALA A 59 23.04 -1.25 26.16
N MET A 60 23.43 -0.35 25.23
CA MET A 60 24.01 0.96 25.53
C MET A 60 22.98 2.10 25.54
N ILE A 61 21.70 1.81 25.32
CA ILE A 61 20.64 2.82 25.19
C ILE A 61 19.66 2.69 26.36
N ASP A 62 19.33 3.81 27.01
CA ASP A 62 18.19 3.89 27.91
C ASP A 62 16.90 3.84 27.09
N GLY A 63 16.38 2.63 26.89
CA GLY A 63 15.22 2.37 26.03
C GLY A 63 13.96 3.14 26.47
N VAL A 64 13.74 3.31 27.78
CA VAL A 64 12.57 4.06 28.29
C VAL A 64 12.68 5.54 27.91
N LYS A 65 13.85 6.14 28.13
CA LYS A 65 14.10 7.54 27.74
C LYS A 65 14.02 7.72 26.23
N ALA A 66 14.67 6.85 25.46
CA ALA A 66 14.73 6.92 24.01
C ALA A 66 13.35 6.77 23.37
N MET A 67 12.57 5.76 23.77
CA MET A 67 11.20 5.53 23.29
C MET A 67 10.31 6.74 23.59
N ARG A 68 10.31 7.22 24.85
CA ARG A 68 9.52 8.39 25.26
C ARG A 68 9.88 9.63 24.43
N THR A 69 11.18 9.86 24.22
CA THR A 69 11.67 11.04 23.50
C THR A 69 11.25 10.98 22.04
N PHE A 70 11.49 9.84 21.38
CA PHE A 70 11.18 9.68 19.97
C PHE A 70 9.68 9.71 19.69
N MET A 71 8.84 9.06 20.53
CA MET A 71 7.39 9.10 20.39
C MET A 71 6.82 10.53 20.51
N ASN A 72 7.30 11.33 21.47
CA ASN A 72 6.86 12.72 21.63
C ASN A 72 7.26 13.58 20.42
N LEU A 73 8.45 13.34 19.84
CA LEU A 73 8.91 14.05 18.65
C LEU A 73 8.12 13.65 17.40
N ILE A 74 7.78 12.36 17.24
CA ILE A 74 6.89 11.90 16.16
C ILE A 74 5.54 12.62 16.23
N ALA A 75 4.98 12.82 17.42
CA ALA A 75 3.72 13.52 17.61
C ALA A 75 3.75 15.00 17.15
N THR A 76 4.94 15.61 17.06
CA THR A 76 5.10 16.98 16.56
C THR A 76 5.25 17.08 15.04
N GLU A 77 5.34 15.95 14.33
CA GLU A 77 5.57 15.87 12.89
C GLU A 77 4.32 15.32 12.17
N PRO A 78 3.44 16.18 11.60
CA PRO A 78 2.15 15.75 11.05
C PRO A 78 2.25 14.66 9.97
N ASP A 79 3.30 14.70 9.14
CA ASP A 79 3.53 13.70 8.08
C ASP A 79 3.78 12.29 8.62
N ILE A 80 4.26 12.19 9.85
CA ILE A 80 4.56 10.94 10.54
C ILE A 80 3.40 10.58 11.48
N ALA A 81 2.88 11.54 12.24
CA ALA A 81 1.82 11.34 13.23
C ALA A 81 0.49 10.81 12.64
N ARG A 82 0.31 10.92 11.31
CA ARG A 82 -0.87 10.39 10.60
C ARG A 82 -0.92 8.85 10.53
N VAL A 83 0.18 8.15 10.75
CA VAL A 83 0.23 6.67 10.74
C VAL A 83 0.35 6.10 12.17
N PRO A 84 -0.23 4.92 12.46
CA PRO A 84 -0.08 4.28 13.77
C PRO A 84 1.38 3.88 14.07
N MET A 85 1.72 3.88 15.35
CA MET A 85 3.02 3.41 15.85
C MET A 85 2.91 1.98 16.37
N MET A 86 3.80 1.11 15.89
CA MET A 86 4.05 -0.21 16.44
C MET A 86 5.25 -0.10 17.41
N ILE A 87 4.98 -0.24 18.69
CA ILE A 87 5.97 -0.06 19.78
C ILE A 87 6.66 -1.40 19.99
N ASP A 88 7.90 -1.51 19.53
CA ASP A 88 8.69 -2.74 19.54
C ASP A 88 9.73 -2.75 20.66
N SER A 89 9.57 -3.67 21.62
CA SER A 89 10.57 -3.95 22.64
C SER A 89 10.37 -5.31 23.30
N SER A 90 11.48 -5.90 23.71
CA SER A 90 11.50 -7.08 24.58
C SER A 90 11.18 -6.77 26.06
N LYS A 91 11.09 -5.48 26.44
CA LYS A 91 10.90 -5.02 27.82
C LYS A 91 9.57 -4.29 27.97
N TRP A 92 8.74 -4.74 28.91
CA TRP A 92 7.42 -4.16 29.15
C TRP A 92 7.49 -2.68 29.53
N GLU A 93 8.50 -2.26 30.30
CA GLU A 93 8.64 -0.87 30.75
C GLU A 93 8.87 0.11 29.58
N VAL A 94 9.53 -0.36 28.51
CA VAL A 94 9.75 0.41 27.29
C VAL A 94 8.47 0.50 26.47
N ILE A 95 7.74 -0.62 26.34
CA ILE A 95 6.41 -0.65 25.70
C ILE A 95 5.47 0.35 26.40
N GLU A 96 5.38 0.28 27.72
CA GLU A 96 4.49 1.13 28.50
C GLU A 96 4.89 2.61 28.43
N ALA A 97 6.19 2.93 28.34
CA ALA A 97 6.66 4.29 28.11
C ALA A 97 6.21 4.83 26.75
N GLY A 98 6.24 4.00 25.70
CA GLY A 98 5.72 4.36 24.38
C GLY A 98 4.20 4.56 24.39
N LEU A 99 3.45 3.63 25.00
CA LEU A 99 1.98 3.69 25.06
C LEU A 99 1.47 4.94 25.77
N ARG A 100 2.20 5.46 26.77
CA ARG A 100 1.86 6.69 27.47
C ARG A 100 2.07 7.96 26.62
N CYS A 101 2.84 7.88 25.54
CA CYS A 101 3.16 9.01 24.66
C CYS A 101 2.30 9.05 23.40
N VAL A 102 1.85 7.89 22.90
CA VAL A 102 1.03 7.83 21.69
C VAL A 102 -0.40 8.27 22.00
N GLN A 103 -0.91 9.26 21.26
CA GLN A 103 -2.28 9.77 21.42
C GLN A 103 -3.33 8.92 20.70
N GLY A 104 -2.96 8.31 19.58
CA GLY A 104 -3.81 7.42 18.79
C GLY A 104 -3.75 5.97 19.25
N LYS A 105 -4.41 5.07 18.49
CA LYS A 105 -4.32 3.64 18.72
C LYS A 105 -2.95 3.11 18.30
N ALA A 106 -2.17 2.64 19.26
CA ALA A 106 -0.87 2.01 19.03
C ALA A 106 -1.01 0.49 18.83
N ILE A 107 0.07 -0.13 18.34
CA ILE A 107 0.22 -1.59 18.29
C ILE A 107 1.39 -1.96 19.18
N VAL A 108 1.20 -2.91 20.10
CA VAL A 108 2.28 -3.45 20.94
C VAL A 108 2.98 -4.58 20.21
N ASN A 109 4.29 -4.48 20.02
CA ASN A 109 5.15 -5.53 19.47
C ASN A 109 6.19 -5.93 20.53
N SER A 110 6.01 -7.03 21.27
CA SER A 110 4.92 -7.99 21.23
C SER A 110 4.67 -8.57 22.62
N ILE A 111 3.62 -9.36 22.76
CA ILE A 111 3.37 -10.22 23.93
C ILE A 111 3.45 -11.69 23.52
N SER A 112 3.74 -12.58 24.47
CA SER A 112 3.82 -14.03 24.22
C SER A 112 3.60 -14.82 25.50
N MET A 113 3.47 -16.14 25.38
CA MET A 113 3.35 -17.07 26.51
C MET A 113 4.72 -17.63 26.96
N LYS A 114 5.84 -17.02 26.54
CA LYS A 114 7.20 -17.42 26.94
C LYS A 114 7.39 -17.50 28.46
N GLU A 115 6.82 -16.55 29.19
CA GLU A 115 6.88 -16.47 30.66
C GLU A 115 5.64 -17.09 31.33
N GLY A 116 4.88 -17.86 30.56
CA GLY A 116 3.63 -18.47 30.99
C GLY A 116 2.40 -17.57 30.82
N GLU A 117 1.25 -18.21 30.99
CA GLU A 117 -0.08 -17.64 30.78
C GLU A 117 -0.40 -16.44 31.69
N ALA A 118 0.00 -16.50 32.96
CA ALA A 118 -0.27 -15.43 33.91
C ALA A 118 0.39 -14.10 33.50
N ALA A 119 1.65 -14.15 33.03
CA ALA A 119 2.38 -12.98 32.55
C ALA A 119 1.76 -12.44 31.25
N PHE A 120 1.42 -13.36 30.32
CA PHE A 120 0.73 -13.03 29.07
C PHE A 120 -0.58 -12.28 29.31
N LEU A 121 -1.48 -12.81 30.16
CA LEU A 121 -2.75 -12.18 30.50
C LEU A 121 -2.56 -10.86 31.26
N ALA A 122 -1.54 -10.75 32.11
CA ALA A 122 -1.23 -9.50 32.79
C ALA A 122 -0.82 -8.39 31.81
N HIS A 123 0.03 -8.70 30.83
CA HIS A 123 0.39 -7.76 29.76
C HIS A 123 -0.82 -7.44 28.87
N ALA A 124 -1.57 -8.45 28.43
CA ALA A 124 -2.77 -8.25 27.60
C ALA A 124 -3.82 -7.34 28.28
N ARG A 125 -4.06 -7.49 29.59
CA ARG A 125 -4.92 -6.56 30.35
C ARG A 125 -4.44 -5.12 30.29
N LYS A 126 -3.13 -4.89 30.37
CA LYS A 126 -2.55 -3.56 30.24
C LYS A 126 -2.71 -3.02 28.81
N VAL A 127 -2.44 -3.84 27.79
CA VAL A 127 -2.67 -3.48 26.38
C VAL A 127 -4.13 -3.04 26.18
N ARG A 128 -5.09 -3.85 26.65
CA ARG A 128 -6.53 -3.53 26.58
C ARG A 128 -6.87 -2.23 27.30
N ARG A 129 -6.26 -1.97 28.47
CA ARG A 129 -6.46 -0.73 29.24
C ARG A 129 -5.99 0.52 28.47
N TYR A 130 -4.93 0.40 27.66
CA TYR A 130 -4.46 1.48 26.78
C TYR A 130 -5.26 1.59 25.48
N GLY A 131 -6.17 0.64 25.19
CA GLY A 131 -6.92 0.59 23.93
C GLY A 131 -6.05 0.28 22.72
N ALA A 132 -4.88 -0.34 22.92
CA ALA A 132 -3.95 -0.70 21.86
C ALA A 132 -4.26 -2.09 21.27
N ALA A 133 -3.82 -2.32 20.03
CA ALA A 133 -3.73 -3.66 19.46
C ALA A 133 -2.43 -4.34 19.92
N CYS A 134 -2.31 -5.66 19.75
CA CYS A 134 -1.06 -6.38 20.06
C CYS A 134 -0.68 -7.43 19.03
N VAL A 135 0.62 -7.46 18.75
CA VAL A 135 1.29 -8.61 18.16
C VAL A 135 1.45 -9.69 19.22
N VAL A 136 1.02 -10.90 18.89
CA VAL A 136 1.17 -12.11 19.71
C VAL A 136 2.13 -13.05 18.99
N MET A 137 3.32 -13.20 19.54
CA MET A 137 4.33 -14.12 18.99
C MET A 137 3.91 -15.57 19.22
N ALA A 138 4.14 -16.43 18.24
CA ALA A 138 4.01 -17.87 18.40
C ALA A 138 5.19 -18.44 19.23
N PHE A 139 5.24 -18.07 20.50
CA PHE A 139 6.23 -18.46 21.50
C PHE A 139 5.50 -18.77 22.82
N ASP A 140 5.61 -20.00 23.30
CA ASP A 140 5.05 -20.45 24.58
C ASP A 140 6.15 -20.97 25.54
N GLU A 141 5.73 -21.59 26.64
CA GLU A 141 6.63 -22.11 27.69
C GLU A 141 7.60 -23.19 27.17
N LYS A 142 7.31 -23.79 26.00
CA LYS A 142 8.14 -24.83 25.36
C LYS A 142 9.09 -24.28 24.31
N GLY A 143 9.04 -22.98 24.00
CA GLY A 143 9.92 -22.33 23.02
C GLY A 143 9.16 -21.71 21.84
N GLN A 144 9.93 -21.35 20.82
CA GLN A 144 9.40 -20.79 19.58
C GLN A 144 8.73 -21.86 18.71
N ALA A 145 7.64 -21.53 18.06
CA ALA A 145 6.98 -22.42 17.09
C ALA A 145 7.66 -22.39 15.73
N ASP A 146 8.24 -23.52 15.36
CA ASP A 146 8.96 -23.82 14.12
C ASP A 146 8.08 -24.51 13.07
N THR A 147 7.21 -25.43 13.47
CA THR A 147 6.31 -26.19 12.59
C THR A 147 4.93 -25.54 12.44
N ALA A 148 4.23 -25.80 11.33
CA ALA A 148 2.87 -25.29 11.08
C ALA A 148 1.89 -25.64 12.21
N HIS A 149 1.98 -26.88 12.72
CA HIS A 149 1.17 -27.34 13.84
C HIS A 149 1.44 -26.53 15.11
N ARG A 150 2.71 -26.37 15.51
CA ARG A 150 3.07 -25.59 16.71
C ARG A 150 2.66 -24.13 16.57
N LYS A 151 2.85 -23.52 15.40
CA LYS A 151 2.43 -22.13 15.14
C LYS A 151 0.93 -21.98 15.34
N THR A 152 0.14 -22.86 14.74
CA THR A 152 -1.32 -22.87 14.85
C THR A 152 -1.81 -23.15 16.28
N GLU A 153 -1.22 -24.13 16.96
CA GLU A 153 -1.54 -24.51 18.35
C GLU A 153 -1.39 -23.31 19.28
N ILE A 154 -0.24 -22.64 19.24
CA ILE A 154 0.05 -21.49 20.11
C ILE A 154 -0.88 -20.31 19.81
N CYS A 155 -1.06 -19.96 18.54
CA CYS A 155 -1.96 -18.87 18.14
C CYS A 155 -3.42 -19.16 18.56
N THR A 156 -3.89 -20.40 18.38
CA THR A 156 -5.24 -20.81 18.80
C THR A 156 -5.42 -20.72 20.31
N ARG A 157 -4.45 -21.23 21.09
CA ARG A 157 -4.47 -21.10 22.56
C ARG A 157 -4.49 -19.63 22.98
N ALA A 158 -3.62 -18.81 22.41
CA ALA A 158 -3.56 -17.39 22.74
C ALA A 158 -4.85 -16.64 22.37
N TYR A 159 -5.48 -16.97 21.23
CA TYR A 159 -6.77 -16.41 20.82
C TYR A 159 -7.84 -16.65 21.87
N HIS A 160 -8.00 -17.91 22.31
CA HIS A 160 -8.99 -18.27 23.32
C HIS A 160 -8.71 -17.63 24.68
N LEU A 161 -7.45 -17.58 25.12
CA LEU A 161 -7.09 -16.88 26.35
C LEU A 161 -7.45 -15.39 26.30
N LEU A 162 -7.16 -14.72 25.18
CA LEU A 162 -7.49 -13.31 25.00
C LEU A 162 -9.00 -13.06 24.89
N ARG A 163 -9.71 -13.89 24.14
CA ARG A 163 -11.16 -13.73 23.89
C ARG A 163 -11.99 -14.13 25.09
N ASP A 164 -11.74 -15.31 25.64
CA ASP A 164 -12.64 -15.94 26.61
C ASP A 164 -12.41 -15.39 28.02
N GLU A 165 -11.16 -15.07 28.39
CA GLU A 165 -10.86 -14.51 29.72
C GLU A 165 -10.86 -12.99 29.79
N LEU A 166 -10.43 -12.33 28.71
CA LEU A 166 -10.24 -10.88 28.70
C LEU A 166 -11.21 -10.15 27.79
N ASP A 167 -12.09 -10.83 27.04
CA ASP A 167 -12.95 -10.21 26.02
C ASP A 167 -12.17 -9.21 25.15
N PHE A 168 -10.95 -9.61 24.76
CA PHE A 168 -10.08 -8.81 23.93
C PHE A 168 -10.66 -8.75 22.51
N PRO A 169 -10.78 -7.59 21.84
CA PRO A 169 -11.32 -7.54 20.49
C PRO A 169 -10.46 -8.37 19.51
N PRO A 170 -11.02 -9.33 18.76
CA PRO A 170 -10.24 -10.20 17.89
C PRO A 170 -9.58 -9.43 16.73
N GLU A 171 -10.19 -8.35 16.26
CA GLU A 171 -9.61 -7.41 15.29
C GLU A 171 -8.37 -6.65 15.81
N ASP A 172 -8.11 -6.69 17.12
CA ASP A 172 -6.92 -6.09 17.74
C ASP A 172 -5.81 -7.11 18.00
N ILE A 173 -6.03 -8.38 17.61
CA ILE A 173 -5.06 -9.46 17.74
C ILE A 173 -4.34 -9.63 16.40
N ILE A 174 -3.03 -9.44 16.41
CA ILE A 174 -2.14 -9.72 15.28
C ILE A 174 -1.27 -10.91 15.66
N PHE A 175 -1.42 -12.04 15.01
CA PHE A 175 -0.49 -13.16 15.23
C PHE A 175 0.80 -12.96 14.42
N ASP A 176 1.94 -13.23 15.04
CA ASP A 176 3.21 -13.44 14.35
C ASP A 176 3.59 -14.93 14.48
N PRO A 177 3.33 -15.75 13.44
CA PRO A 177 3.71 -17.15 13.40
C PRO A 177 5.23 -17.40 13.32
N ASN A 178 6.09 -16.38 13.51
CA ASN A 178 7.54 -16.40 13.36
C ASN A 178 8.02 -16.65 11.93
N VAL A 179 8.50 -15.60 11.27
CA VAL A 179 9.29 -15.71 10.03
C VAL A 179 10.74 -16.03 10.41
N PHE A 180 11.21 -17.22 10.02
CA PHE A 180 12.59 -17.66 10.24
C PHE A 180 13.44 -17.63 8.98
N ALA A 181 14.76 -17.61 9.18
CA ALA A 181 15.73 -17.72 8.11
C ALA A 181 15.67 -19.11 7.46
N VAL A 182 15.64 -19.13 6.13
CA VAL A 182 15.80 -20.34 5.32
C VAL A 182 17.18 -20.36 4.64
N ALA A 183 17.49 -21.41 3.89
CA ALA A 183 18.78 -21.56 3.21
C ALA A 183 19.97 -21.40 4.16
N THR A 184 19.83 -21.92 5.38
CA THR A 184 20.84 -21.79 6.44
C THR A 184 21.93 -22.87 6.38
N GLY A 185 21.74 -23.89 5.54
CA GLY A 185 22.57 -25.10 5.50
C GLY A 185 22.18 -26.17 6.53
N ILE A 186 21.05 -25.99 7.22
CA ILE A 186 20.48 -26.93 8.19
C ILE A 186 19.14 -27.43 7.63
N ASP A 187 18.99 -28.74 7.46
CA ASP A 187 17.85 -29.33 6.76
C ASP A 187 16.52 -29.08 7.47
N GLU A 188 16.55 -29.06 8.81
CA GLU A 188 15.38 -28.76 9.65
C GLU A 188 14.81 -27.35 9.38
N HIS A 189 15.60 -26.44 8.82
CA HIS A 189 15.19 -25.06 8.54
C HIS A 189 14.57 -24.89 7.14
N ASN A 190 14.66 -25.90 6.28
CA ASN A 190 14.21 -25.79 4.88
C ASN A 190 12.70 -25.55 4.77
N ASP A 191 11.91 -26.09 5.69
CA ASP A 191 10.45 -26.00 5.64
C ASP A 191 9.86 -24.80 6.40
N TYR A 192 10.68 -23.92 6.99
CA TYR A 192 10.19 -22.82 7.83
C TYR A 192 9.25 -21.85 7.11
N ALA A 193 9.50 -21.55 5.84
CA ALA A 193 8.62 -20.67 5.05
C ALA A 193 7.27 -21.35 4.72
N ASN A 194 7.29 -22.63 4.31
CA ASN A 194 6.07 -23.43 4.14
C ASN A 194 5.26 -23.54 5.43
N ALA A 195 5.94 -23.79 6.56
CA ALA A 195 5.31 -23.86 7.86
C ALA A 195 4.60 -22.55 8.22
N PHE A 196 5.20 -21.41 7.88
CA PHE A 196 4.57 -20.09 8.03
C PHE A 196 3.34 -19.94 7.12
N PHE A 197 3.44 -20.29 5.84
CA PHE A 197 2.31 -20.19 4.90
C PHE A 197 1.13 -21.07 5.30
N ALA A 198 1.41 -22.32 5.70
CA ALA A 198 0.39 -23.26 6.17
C ALA A 198 -0.29 -22.77 7.45
N ALA A 199 0.49 -22.32 8.44
CA ALA A 199 -0.07 -21.76 9.67
C ALA A 199 -0.90 -20.50 9.41
N THR A 200 -0.43 -19.63 8.51
CA THR A 200 -1.14 -18.40 8.10
C THR A 200 -2.53 -18.76 7.58
N ARG A 201 -2.61 -19.72 6.66
CA ARG A 201 -3.88 -20.19 6.11
C ARG A 201 -4.81 -20.73 7.19
N ILE A 202 -4.31 -21.61 8.05
CA ILE A 202 -5.14 -22.23 9.10
C ILE A 202 -5.65 -21.16 10.07
N ILE A 203 -4.77 -20.27 10.56
CA ILE A 203 -5.15 -19.18 11.46
C ILE A 203 -6.24 -18.31 10.85
N ARG A 204 -6.13 -17.95 9.56
CA ARG A 204 -7.17 -17.16 8.87
C ARG A 204 -8.50 -17.89 8.72
N GLU A 205 -8.46 -19.21 8.51
CA GLU A 205 -9.66 -20.03 8.38
C GLU A 205 -10.35 -20.29 9.73
N THR A 206 -9.58 -20.41 10.82
CA THR A 206 -10.10 -20.85 12.12
C THR A 206 -10.27 -19.75 13.17
N LEU A 207 -9.49 -18.66 13.09
CA LEU A 207 -9.46 -17.59 14.10
C LEU A 207 -10.03 -16.29 13.48
N PRO A 208 -11.36 -16.07 13.54
CA PRO A 208 -11.99 -14.98 12.82
C PRO A 208 -11.53 -13.61 13.35
N HIS A 209 -11.42 -12.66 12.42
CA HIS A 209 -10.98 -11.27 12.61
C HIS A 209 -9.52 -11.05 13.02
N ALA A 210 -8.80 -12.08 13.48
CA ALA A 210 -7.38 -11.94 13.83
C ALA A 210 -6.52 -11.68 12.58
N HIS A 211 -5.55 -10.79 12.73
CA HIS A 211 -4.58 -10.41 11.70
C HIS A 211 -3.33 -11.31 11.76
N ILE A 212 -2.55 -11.30 10.69
CA ILE A 212 -1.29 -12.05 10.60
C ILE A 212 -0.17 -11.16 10.07
N SER A 213 0.91 -11.10 10.84
CA SER A 213 2.12 -10.35 10.53
C SER A 213 3.37 -11.22 10.60
N GLY A 214 4.50 -10.63 10.27
CA GLY A 214 5.83 -11.23 10.40
C GLY A 214 6.94 -10.27 10.03
N GLY A 215 8.08 -10.43 10.71
CA GLY A 215 9.35 -9.78 10.36
C GLY A 215 9.96 -10.35 9.07
N LEU A 216 9.60 -9.78 7.91
CA LEU A 216 9.94 -10.34 6.60
C LEU A 216 11.46 -10.42 6.39
N SER A 217 12.19 -9.42 6.86
CA SER A 217 13.66 -9.34 6.72
C SER A 217 14.42 -10.53 7.33
N ASN A 218 13.78 -11.30 8.21
CA ASN A 218 14.35 -12.49 8.82
C ASN A 218 14.48 -13.67 7.84
N VAL A 219 13.58 -13.78 6.85
CA VAL A 219 13.60 -14.91 5.89
C VAL A 219 14.90 -14.99 5.11
N SER A 220 15.50 -13.83 4.82
CA SER A 220 16.68 -13.67 3.98
C SER A 220 17.97 -13.40 4.77
N PHE A 221 17.99 -13.73 6.07
CA PHE A 221 19.14 -13.49 6.94
C PHE A 221 20.43 -14.17 6.43
N SER A 222 20.32 -15.36 5.86
CA SER A 222 21.43 -16.14 5.29
C SER A 222 22.14 -15.41 4.13
N PHE A 223 21.48 -14.42 3.52
CA PHE A 223 21.99 -13.64 2.38
C PHE A 223 22.33 -12.19 2.76
N ARG A 224 22.58 -11.89 4.04
CA ARG A 224 23.05 -10.57 4.49
C ARG A 224 24.24 -10.09 3.66
N GLY A 225 24.15 -8.85 3.17
CA GLY A 225 25.14 -8.26 2.26
C GLY A 225 24.81 -8.44 0.77
N ASN A 226 23.85 -9.28 0.42
CA ASN A 226 23.36 -9.47 -0.94
C ASN A 226 21.90 -9.00 -1.09
N GLU A 227 21.67 -7.69 -1.00
CA GLU A 227 20.28 -7.19 -1.05
C GLU A 227 19.49 -7.55 -2.31
N PRO A 228 20.05 -7.66 -3.53
CA PRO A 228 19.26 -8.13 -4.69
C PRO A 228 18.58 -9.49 -4.43
N VAL A 229 19.31 -10.43 -3.83
CA VAL A 229 18.75 -11.73 -3.46
C VAL A 229 17.76 -11.59 -2.29
N ARG A 230 18.06 -10.75 -1.29
CA ARG A 230 17.17 -10.53 -0.16
C ARG A 230 15.82 -9.93 -0.58
N GLU A 231 15.85 -8.90 -1.42
CA GLU A 231 14.66 -8.23 -1.97
C GLU A 231 13.84 -9.20 -2.83
N ALA A 232 14.50 -10.05 -3.65
CA ALA A 232 13.82 -11.10 -4.39
C ALA A 232 13.12 -12.10 -3.44
N MET A 233 13.79 -12.55 -2.38
CA MET A 233 13.19 -13.40 -1.35
C MET A 233 11.98 -12.74 -0.67
N HIS A 234 12.07 -11.44 -0.39
CA HIS A 234 10.97 -10.66 0.20
C HIS A 234 9.75 -10.61 -0.73
N GLY A 235 9.96 -10.27 -2.00
CA GLY A 235 8.89 -10.19 -3.00
C GLY A 235 8.19 -11.53 -3.22
N VAL A 236 8.94 -12.62 -3.34
CA VAL A 236 8.38 -13.96 -3.52
C VAL A 236 7.68 -14.45 -2.25
N PHE A 237 8.26 -14.22 -1.07
CA PHE A 237 7.63 -14.61 0.19
C PHE A 237 6.27 -13.92 0.38
N LEU A 238 6.20 -12.59 0.18
CA LEU A 238 4.95 -11.84 0.29
C LEU A 238 3.90 -12.31 -0.71
N TYR A 239 4.30 -12.59 -1.96
CA TYR A 239 3.40 -13.10 -2.99
C TYR A 239 2.67 -14.38 -2.55
N HIS A 240 3.39 -15.32 -1.91
CA HIS A 240 2.81 -16.56 -1.40
C HIS A 240 2.10 -16.36 -0.04
N ALA A 241 2.66 -15.58 0.87
CA ALA A 241 2.08 -15.35 2.20
C ALA A 241 0.71 -14.66 2.14
N ILE A 242 0.56 -13.63 1.31
CA ILE A 242 -0.69 -12.87 1.18
C ILE A 242 -1.80 -13.74 0.58
N ARG A 243 -1.46 -14.65 -0.34
CA ARG A 243 -2.42 -15.63 -0.89
C ARG A 243 -2.90 -16.63 0.16
N ASN A 244 -2.06 -16.92 1.16
CA ASN A 244 -2.44 -17.71 2.32
C ASN A 244 -3.11 -16.87 3.43
N GLY A 245 -3.28 -15.56 3.22
CA GLY A 245 -4.06 -14.67 4.07
C GLY A 245 -3.26 -13.82 5.06
N MET A 246 -1.95 -13.68 4.86
CA MET A 246 -1.15 -12.64 5.54
C MET A 246 -1.65 -11.26 5.11
N ASP A 247 -1.96 -10.39 6.07
CA ASP A 247 -2.54 -9.07 5.82
C ASP A 247 -1.67 -7.90 6.34
N MET A 248 -0.56 -8.19 7.03
CA MET A 248 0.42 -7.21 7.46
C MET A 248 1.84 -7.78 7.37
N ALA A 249 2.88 -6.96 7.18
CA ALA A 249 4.27 -7.38 7.39
C ALA A 249 5.19 -6.23 7.81
N ILE A 250 6.21 -6.55 8.61
CA ILE A 250 7.30 -5.65 8.96
C ILE A 250 8.39 -5.77 7.89
N VAL A 251 8.59 -4.69 7.14
CA VAL A 251 9.37 -4.67 5.90
C VAL A 251 10.09 -3.33 5.70
N ASN A 252 11.10 -3.33 4.83
CA ASN A 252 11.62 -2.09 4.27
C ASN A 252 10.70 -1.57 3.16
N ALA A 253 9.79 -0.65 3.49
CA ALA A 253 8.78 -0.11 2.57
C ALA A 253 9.33 0.45 1.24
N GLY A 254 10.59 0.88 1.20
CA GLY A 254 11.24 1.41 0.00
C GLY A 254 11.86 0.36 -0.92
N ALA A 255 12.01 -0.89 -0.47
CA ALA A 255 12.81 -1.92 -1.13
C ALA A 255 12.02 -3.21 -1.41
N LEU A 256 10.72 -3.07 -1.72
CA LEU A 256 9.89 -4.21 -2.13
C LEU A 256 9.81 -4.26 -3.66
N PRO A 257 10.43 -5.26 -4.31
CA PRO A 257 10.35 -5.40 -5.76
C PRO A 257 8.94 -5.85 -6.18
N VAL A 258 8.58 -5.52 -7.41
CA VAL A 258 7.41 -6.10 -8.08
C VAL A 258 7.76 -7.54 -8.45
N TYR A 259 6.87 -8.48 -8.16
CA TYR A 259 7.12 -9.91 -8.33
C TYR A 259 7.54 -10.32 -9.77
N ASP A 260 7.01 -9.61 -10.77
CA ASP A 260 7.32 -9.87 -12.19
C ASP A 260 8.63 -9.26 -12.68
N ASP A 261 9.17 -8.27 -11.95
CA ASP A 261 10.43 -7.64 -12.30
C ASP A 261 11.64 -8.38 -11.71
N ILE A 262 11.40 -9.34 -10.82
CA ILE A 262 12.43 -10.26 -10.34
C ILE A 262 12.89 -11.12 -11.51
N GLU A 263 14.21 -11.15 -11.74
CA GLU A 263 14.81 -11.95 -12.83
C GLU A 263 14.29 -13.40 -12.78
N PRO A 264 13.78 -13.96 -13.90
CA PRO A 264 13.08 -15.23 -13.90
C PRO A 264 13.87 -16.40 -13.29
N GLU A 265 15.18 -16.53 -13.56
CA GLU A 265 16.01 -17.58 -12.98
C GLU A 265 16.12 -17.39 -11.45
N LEU A 266 16.44 -16.18 -10.98
CA LEU A 266 16.52 -15.86 -9.55
C LEU A 266 15.17 -16.11 -8.84
N ARG A 267 14.06 -15.69 -9.45
CA ARG A 267 12.71 -15.91 -8.91
C ARG A 267 12.42 -17.39 -8.71
N ASP A 268 12.74 -18.22 -9.70
CA ASP A 268 12.54 -19.66 -9.63
C ASP A 268 13.42 -20.31 -8.55
N ARG A 269 14.70 -19.90 -8.42
CA ARG A 269 15.58 -20.39 -7.34
C ARG A 269 15.09 -19.98 -5.95
N VAL A 270 14.56 -18.76 -5.83
CA VAL A 270 13.98 -18.28 -4.56
C VAL A 270 12.71 -19.07 -4.22
N GLU A 271 11.83 -19.34 -5.19
CA GLU A 271 10.66 -20.20 -4.98
C GLU A 271 11.05 -21.63 -4.60
N ASP A 272 12.10 -22.19 -5.21
CA ASP A 272 12.61 -23.52 -4.86
C ASP A 272 12.96 -23.61 -3.37
N VAL A 273 13.60 -22.58 -2.82
CA VAL A 273 13.96 -22.49 -1.40
C VAL A 273 12.75 -22.22 -0.51
N LEU A 274 11.94 -21.20 -0.82
CA LEU A 274 10.83 -20.79 0.04
C LEU A 274 9.70 -21.82 0.11
N LEU A 275 9.46 -22.53 -1.00
CA LEU A 275 8.43 -23.57 -1.08
C LEU A 275 9.01 -24.97 -0.86
N ASN A 276 10.31 -25.08 -0.57
CA ASN A 276 11.01 -26.35 -0.36
C ASN A 276 10.69 -27.38 -1.47
N ARG A 277 10.73 -26.96 -2.75
CA ARG A 277 10.27 -27.79 -3.90
C ARG A 277 11.25 -28.91 -4.25
N ARG A 278 12.47 -28.80 -3.76
CA ARG A 278 13.62 -29.63 -4.13
C ARG A 278 14.69 -29.60 -3.05
N GLU A 279 15.41 -30.72 -2.90
CA GLU A 279 16.45 -30.88 -1.87
C GLU A 279 17.67 -29.96 -2.10
N ASP A 280 18.07 -29.77 -3.36
CA ASP A 280 19.23 -28.93 -3.74
C ASP A 280 18.88 -27.43 -3.91
N GLY A 281 17.73 -26.98 -3.39
CA GLY A 281 17.26 -25.59 -3.55
C GLY A 281 18.22 -24.55 -2.95
N THR A 282 18.75 -24.83 -1.76
CA THR A 282 19.71 -23.95 -1.07
C THR A 282 21.00 -23.78 -1.87
N GLU A 283 21.60 -24.88 -2.33
CA GLU A 283 22.85 -24.86 -3.12
C GLU A 283 22.67 -24.06 -4.40
N ARG A 284 21.56 -24.32 -5.11
CA ARG A 284 21.18 -23.63 -6.34
C ARG A 284 20.97 -22.13 -6.16
N LEU A 285 20.40 -21.71 -5.03
CA LEU A 285 20.23 -20.29 -4.73
C LEU A 285 21.58 -19.64 -4.40
N LEU A 286 22.47 -20.35 -3.69
CA LEU A 286 23.83 -19.86 -3.40
C LEU A 286 24.66 -19.69 -4.67
N GLU A 287 24.60 -20.65 -5.61
CA GLU A 287 25.28 -20.58 -6.91
C GLU A 287 24.93 -19.31 -7.68
N ILE A 288 23.63 -18.99 -7.76
CA ILE A 288 23.18 -17.80 -8.47
C ILE A 288 23.42 -16.53 -7.64
N ALA A 289 23.33 -16.61 -6.31
CA ALA A 289 23.54 -15.48 -5.42
C ALA A 289 24.93 -14.87 -5.59
N GLU A 290 25.97 -15.66 -5.88
CA GLU A 290 27.31 -15.15 -6.19
C GLU A 290 27.33 -14.23 -7.43
N ARG A 291 26.47 -14.46 -8.43
CA ARG A 291 26.34 -13.54 -9.59
C ARG A 291 25.80 -12.16 -9.19
N PHE A 292 25.07 -12.10 -8.08
CA PHE A 292 24.48 -10.89 -7.52
C PHE A 292 25.30 -10.29 -6.37
N LYS A 293 26.32 -11.02 -5.88
CA LYS A 293 27.23 -10.61 -4.80
C LYS A 293 28.34 -9.73 -5.38
N GLY A 294 28.64 -8.60 -4.74
CA GLY A 294 29.69 -7.68 -5.22
C GLY A 294 29.19 -6.60 -6.20
N GLY A 295 27.88 -6.36 -6.29
CA GLY A 295 27.31 -5.16 -6.91
C GLY A 295 27.59 -3.86 -6.14
N GLU A 296 28.81 -3.67 -5.61
CA GLU A 296 29.27 -2.44 -4.93
C GLU A 296 29.57 -1.27 -5.89
N LYS A 297 29.14 -1.34 -7.16
CA LYS A 297 29.23 -0.22 -8.12
C LYS A 297 27.98 0.02 -8.97
N ARG A 298 26.83 -0.53 -8.60
CA ARG A 298 25.53 -0.17 -9.23
C ARG A 298 24.49 0.38 -8.25
N ARG A 299 24.84 0.60 -6.97
CA ARG A 299 23.89 1.18 -6.01
C ARG A 299 23.76 2.70 -6.06
N ASP A 300 24.74 3.42 -6.59
CA ASP A 300 24.61 4.87 -6.81
C ASP A 300 24.38 5.26 -8.28
N VAL A 301 24.51 4.32 -9.20
CA VAL A 301 23.98 4.50 -10.55
C VAL A 301 22.65 3.77 -10.56
N LYS A 302 21.55 4.47 -10.23
CA LYS A 302 20.19 4.03 -10.58
C LYS A 302 20.31 3.37 -11.95
N ASP A 303 19.87 2.14 -12.12
CA ASP A 303 19.86 1.54 -13.46
C ASP A 303 18.97 2.44 -14.32
N MET A 304 19.60 3.23 -15.19
CA MET A 304 18.96 4.19 -16.07
C MET A 304 18.81 3.60 -17.47
N SER A 305 19.03 2.29 -17.67
CA SER A 305 18.84 1.65 -18.98
C SER A 305 17.41 1.84 -19.50
N TRP A 306 16.41 1.89 -18.61
CA TRP A 306 15.03 2.23 -18.97
C TRP A 306 14.90 3.63 -19.58
N ARG A 307 15.82 4.56 -19.31
CA ARG A 307 15.86 5.90 -19.93
C ARG A 307 16.24 5.87 -21.40
N GLU A 308 16.86 4.81 -21.87
CA GLU A 308 17.23 4.65 -23.29
C GLU A 308 16.05 4.18 -24.15
N LYS A 309 14.93 3.80 -23.51
CA LYS A 309 13.71 3.34 -24.18
C LYS A 309 12.88 4.52 -24.74
N PRO A 310 11.94 4.26 -25.67
CA PRO A 310 10.99 5.27 -26.15
C PRO A 310 10.18 5.91 -25.03
N VAL A 311 9.78 7.18 -25.20
CA VAL A 311 9.12 7.98 -24.15
C VAL A 311 7.90 7.30 -23.53
N GLY A 312 7.09 6.60 -24.32
CA GLY A 312 5.92 5.87 -23.82
C GLY A 312 6.28 4.72 -22.86
N GLU A 313 7.36 4.00 -23.14
CA GLU A 313 7.88 2.95 -22.25
C GLU A 313 8.49 3.55 -20.98
N ARG A 314 9.12 4.74 -21.08
CA ARG A 314 9.67 5.45 -19.92
C ARG A 314 8.57 5.93 -18.98
N ILE A 315 7.49 6.50 -19.53
CA ILE A 315 6.30 6.90 -18.78
C ILE A 315 5.67 5.68 -18.08
N THR A 316 5.52 4.57 -18.82
CA THR A 316 5.01 3.30 -18.26
C THR A 316 5.88 2.82 -17.10
N HIS A 317 7.20 2.81 -17.27
CA HIS A 317 8.14 2.44 -16.21
C HIS A 317 8.03 3.37 -14.99
N ALA A 318 8.01 4.69 -15.20
CA ALA A 318 7.85 5.66 -14.13
C ALA A 318 6.55 5.46 -13.33
N LEU A 319 5.45 5.12 -14.01
CA LEU A 319 4.18 4.80 -13.37
C LEU A 319 4.25 3.49 -12.57
N VAL A 320 4.73 2.39 -13.16
CA VAL A 320 4.81 1.08 -12.49
C VAL A 320 5.68 1.14 -11.23
N HIS A 321 6.82 1.86 -11.29
CA HIS A 321 7.75 1.98 -10.18
C HIS A 321 7.51 3.20 -9.26
N GLY A 322 6.52 4.03 -9.56
CA GLY A 322 6.21 5.22 -8.77
C GLY A 322 7.34 6.27 -8.73
N LEU A 323 8.04 6.46 -9.86
CA LEU A 323 9.15 7.40 -10.01
C LEU A 323 8.65 8.79 -10.46
N ASN A 324 8.86 9.81 -9.63
CA ASN A 324 8.41 11.19 -9.87
C ASN A 324 9.46 12.10 -10.52
N GLU A 325 10.73 11.70 -10.53
CA GLU A 325 11.87 12.56 -10.89
C GLU A 325 11.87 13.00 -12.36
N PHE A 326 11.52 12.09 -13.29
CA PHE A 326 11.60 12.33 -14.73
C PHE A 326 10.24 12.49 -15.42
N ILE A 327 9.15 12.26 -14.69
CA ILE A 327 7.81 12.14 -15.30
C ILE A 327 7.40 13.41 -16.04
N VAL A 328 7.74 14.60 -15.51
CA VAL A 328 7.41 15.87 -16.15
C VAL A 328 8.15 16.03 -17.48
N ALA A 329 9.44 15.71 -17.51
CA ALA A 329 10.25 15.81 -18.71
C ALA A 329 9.79 14.80 -19.78
N ASP A 330 9.50 13.56 -19.40
CA ASP A 330 8.98 12.56 -20.33
C ASP A 330 7.57 12.92 -20.83
N THR A 331 6.73 13.48 -19.96
CA THR A 331 5.40 13.95 -20.34
C THR A 331 5.48 15.09 -21.36
N GLU A 332 6.45 16.00 -21.19
CA GLU A 332 6.70 17.09 -22.14
C GLU A 332 7.22 16.57 -23.49
N GLU A 333 8.15 15.62 -23.48
CA GLU A 333 8.64 15.00 -24.71
C GLU A 333 7.51 14.29 -25.46
N ALA A 334 6.69 13.49 -24.77
CA ALA A 334 5.52 12.85 -25.36
C ALA A 334 4.50 13.88 -25.89
N ARG A 335 4.33 15.01 -25.20
CA ARG A 335 3.45 16.12 -25.64
C ARG A 335 3.93 16.75 -26.94
N LEU A 336 5.25 16.82 -27.16
CA LEU A 336 5.84 17.36 -28.39
C LEU A 336 5.79 16.35 -29.55
N GLU A 337 5.87 15.05 -29.26
CA GLU A 337 5.76 14.00 -30.28
C GLU A 337 4.32 13.73 -30.73
N LEU A 338 3.35 13.85 -29.82
CA LEU A 338 1.95 13.56 -30.09
C LEU A 338 1.18 14.80 -30.59
N PRO A 339 0.16 14.63 -31.44
CA PRO A 339 -0.55 15.77 -32.04
C PRO A 339 -1.29 16.67 -31.04
N ARG A 340 -1.69 16.12 -29.89
CA ARG A 340 -2.47 16.84 -28.87
C ARG A 340 -1.99 16.42 -27.48
N PRO A 341 -1.86 17.34 -26.50
CA PRO A 341 -1.55 17.00 -25.11
C PRO A 341 -2.48 15.93 -24.52
N LEU A 342 -3.76 15.92 -24.93
CA LEU A 342 -4.72 14.90 -24.50
C LEU A 342 -4.29 13.47 -24.86
N HIS A 343 -3.65 13.27 -26.03
CA HIS A 343 -3.21 11.95 -26.46
C HIS A 343 -2.10 11.38 -25.57
N VAL A 344 -1.35 12.22 -24.83
CA VAL A 344 -0.39 11.76 -23.83
C VAL A 344 -1.12 11.08 -22.67
N ILE A 345 -2.29 11.61 -22.29
CA ILE A 345 -3.17 11.03 -21.27
C ILE A 345 -3.76 9.72 -21.79
N GLU A 346 -4.44 9.76 -22.94
CA GLU A 346 -5.17 8.60 -23.49
C GLU A 346 -4.28 7.46 -23.98
N GLY A 347 -3.01 7.73 -24.30
CA GLY A 347 -2.03 6.72 -24.69
C GLY A 347 -1.06 6.39 -23.55
N PRO A 348 0.19 6.90 -23.57
CA PRO A 348 1.26 6.47 -22.66
C PRO A 348 0.90 6.40 -21.17
N LEU A 349 0.16 7.39 -20.67
CA LEU A 349 -0.23 7.45 -19.26
C LEU A 349 -1.30 6.40 -18.91
N MET A 350 -2.30 6.19 -19.77
CA MET A 350 -3.32 5.14 -19.57
C MET A 350 -2.77 3.73 -19.79
N ASP A 351 -1.85 3.54 -20.74
CA ASP A 351 -1.16 2.26 -20.93
C ASP A 351 -0.38 1.87 -19.67
N GLY A 352 0.36 2.82 -19.09
CA GLY A 352 1.09 2.61 -17.85
C GLY A 352 0.18 2.29 -16.66
N MET A 353 -0.92 3.03 -16.51
CA MET A 353 -1.90 2.76 -15.45
C MET A 353 -2.67 1.44 -15.65
N SER A 354 -2.93 1.04 -16.89
CA SER A 354 -3.52 -0.27 -17.20
C SER A 354 -2.61 -1.40 -16.73
N ARG A 355 -1.30 -1.29 -17.00
CA ARG A 355 -0.31 -2.26 -16.51
C ARG A 355 -0.21 -2.30 -14.98
N VAL A 356 -0.29 -1.15 -14.31
CA VAL A 356 -0.40 -1.10 -12.83
C VAL A 356 -1.66 -1.85 -12.35
N GLY A 357 -2.78 -1.66 -13.05
CA GLY A 357 -4.04 -2.38 -12.79
C GLY A 357 -3.91 -3.90 -12.95
N ASP A 358 -3.27 -4.35 -14.04
CA ASP A 358 -3.03 -5.78 -14.29
C ASP A 358 -2.14 -6.42 -13.22
N LEU A 359 -1.04 -5.74 -12.86
CA LEU A 359 -0.12 -6.21 -11.83
C LEU A 359 -0.78 -6.27 -10.44
N PHE A 360 -1.57 -5.25 -10.09
CA PHE A 360 -2.32 -5.22 -8.84
C PHE A 360 -3.41 -6.31 -8.81
N GLY A 361 -4.17 -6.46 -9.90
CA GLY A 361 -5.20 -7.49 -10.03
C GLY A 361 -4.64 -8.92 -9.96
N ALA A 362 -3.42 -9.13 -10.46
CA ALA A 362 -2.70 -10.40 -10.36
C ALA A 362 -2.04 -10.64 -8.99
N GLY A 363 -2.08 -9.66 -8.08
CA GLY A 363 -1.43 -9.74 -6.76
C GLY A 363 0.10 -9.62 -6.82
N LYS A 364 0.62 -8.98 -7.85
CA LYS A 364 2.07 -8.78 -8.08
C LYS A 364 2.54 -7.39 -7.65
N MET A 365 1.59 -6.49 -7.41
CA MET A 365 1.79 -5.19 -6.77
C MET A 365 0.87 -5.05 -5.56
N PHE A 366 1.29 -4.26 -4.58
CA PHE A 366 0.55 -3.95 -3.35
C PHE A 366 -0.07 -2.56 -3.43
N LEU A 367 -1.13 -2.31 -2.64
CA LEU A 367 -1.81 -1.01 -2.64
C LEU A 367 -0.86 0.20 -2.45
N PRO A 368 0.14 0.17 -1.54
CA PRO A 368 1.05 1.31 -1.40
C PRO A 368 1.87 1.62 -2.67
N GLN A 369 2.21 0.60 -3.47
CA GLN A 369 2.87 0.80 -4.77
C GLN A 369 1.92 1.47 -5.76
N VAL A 370 0.66 1.02 -5.82
CA VAL A 370 -0.39 1.63 -6.65
C VAL A 370 -0.63 3.11 -6.28
N VAL A 371 -0.62 3.44 -4.98
CA VAL A 371 -0.76 4.83 -4.51
C VAL A 371 0.42 5.69 -4.98
N LYS A 372 1.65 5.16 -5.03
CA LYS A 372 2.79 5.88 -5.62
C LYS A 372 2.59 6.11 -7.11
N SER A 373 2.16 5.09 -7.87
CA SER A 373 1.84 5.22 -9.30
C SER A 373 0.81 6.31 -9.56
N ALA A 374 -0.24 6.38 -8.73
CA ALA A 374 -1.28 7.41 -8.83
C ALA A 374 -0.74 8.83 -8.59
N ARG A 375 0.25 9.01 -7.71
CA ARG A 375 0.92 10.32 -7.50
C ARG A 375 1.71 10.75 -8.73
N VAL A 376 2.45 9.82 -9.33
CA VAL A 376 3.21 10.06 -10.58
C VAL A 376 2.26 10.44 -11.71
N MET A 377 1.15 9.70 -11.87
CA MET A 377 0.09 10.00 -12.83
C MET A 377 -0.47 11.42 -12.62
N LYS A 378 -0.80 11.78 -11.38
CA LYS A 378 -1.32 13.12 -11.06
C LYS A 378 -0.34 14.23 -11.44
N GLN A 379 0.95 14.03 -11.19
CA GLN A 379 2.00 15.00 -11.54
C GLN A 379 2.15 15.15 -13.06
N ALA A 380 2.08 14.06 -13.83
CA ALA A 380 2.10 14.09 -15.29
C ALA A 380 0.90 14.86 -15.85
N VAL A 381 -0.30 14.53 -15.39
CA VAL A 381 -1.53 15.20 -15.83
C VAL A 381 -1.50 16.69 -15.50
N ALA A 382 -1.05 17.07 -14.30
CA ALA A 382 -0.93 18.47 -13.91
C ALA A 382 -0.01 19.28 -14.83
N HIS A 383 1.05 18.65 -15.38
CA HIS A 383 1.92 19.29 -16.37
C HIS A 383 1.21 19.56 -17.71
N LEU A 384 0.28 18.69 -18.12
CA LEU A 384 -0.42 18.81 -19.40
C LEU A 384 -1.55 19.86 -19.40
N VAL A 385 -2.16 20.12 -18.23
CA VAL A 385 -3.32 21.03 -18.11
C VAL A 385 -3.10 22.41 -18.77
N PRO A 386 -2.00 23.15 -18.51
CA PRO A 386 -1.79 24.45 -19.13
C PRO A 386 -1.74 24.41 -20.67
N PHE A 387 -1.15 23.36 -21.24
CA PHE A 387 -1.04 23.21 -22.70
C PHE A 387 -2.38 22.88 -23.36
N MET A 388 -3.23 22.13 -22.66
CA MET A 388 -4.60 21.85 -23.11
C MET A 388 -5.44 23.14 -23.12
N GLU A 389 -5.25 24.01 -22.13
CA GLU A 389 -5.88 25.33 -22.08
C GLU A 389 -5.37 26.27 -23.18
N GLU A 390 -4.05 26.28 -23.47
CA GLU A 390 -3.50 27.05 -24.58
C GLU A 390 -3.99 26.57 -25.95
N GLU A 391 -4.06 25.25 -26.18
CA GLU A 391 -4.62 24.67 -27.40
C GLU A 391 -6.08 25.12 -27.61
N LYS A 392 -6.85 25.18 -26.53
CA LYS A 392 -8.22 25.71 -26.54
C LYS A 392 -8.27 27.19 -26.94
N GLN A 393 -7.32 28.00 -26.47
CA GLN A 393 -7.26 29.43 -26.86
C GLN A 393 -6.84 29.61 -28.32
N ARG A 394 -5.86 28.83 -28.80
CA ARG A 394 -5.33 28.92 -30.19
C ARG A 394 -6.30 28.40 -31.24
N SER A 395 -7.13 27.42 -30.90
CA SER A 395 -8.14 26.85 -31.81
C SER A 395 -9.31 27.81 -32.11
N GLY A 396 -9.33 29.01 -31.51
CA GLY A 396 -10.30 30.05 -31.84
C GLY A 396 -11.73 29.71 -31.40
N LEU A 397 -11.92 28.75 -30.50
CA LEU A 397 -13.19 28.40 -29.84
C LEU A 397 -13.69 29.48 -28.86
N ALA A 398 -13.33 30.74 -29.10
CA ALA A 398 -13.93 31.93 -28.51
C ALA A 398 -15.22 32.38 -29.23
N ALA A 399 -15.70 31.60 -30.22
CA ALA A 399 -17.08 31.66 -30.68
C ALA A 399 -17.98 30.90 -29.69
N LYS A 400 -19.23 31.36 -29.51
CA LYS A 400 -20.24 30.82 -28.57
C LYS A 400 -20.03 29.34 -28.22
N PRO A 401 -20.00 28.98 -26.92
CA PRO A 401 -19.80 27.59 -26.52
C PRO A 401 -20.84 26.68 -27.16
N ASN A 402 -20.41 25.50 -27.61
CA ASN A 402 -21.23 24.46 -28.25
C ASN A 402 -22.34 23.93 -27.33
N GLY A 403 -22.23 24.20 -26.03
CA GLY A 403 -23.17 23.90 -24.97
C GLY A 403 -22.49 24.10 -23.61
N LYS A 404 -23.28 24.12 -22.54
CA LYS A 404 -22.82 24.21 -21.16
C LYS A 404 -23.06 22.89 -20.44
N ILE A 405 -22.03 22.30 -19.84
CA ILE A 405 -22.10 21.00 -19.19
C ILE A 405 -21.73 21.15 -17.72
N LEU A 406 -22.59 20.67 -16.82
CA LEU A 406 -22.28 20.60 -15.39
C LEU A 406 -21.58 19.28 -15.09
N MET A 407 -20.50 19.31 -14.33
CA MET A 407 -19.79 18.11 -13.89
C MET A 407 -19.67 18.07 -12.37
N ALA A 408 -19.87 16.89 -11.78
CA ALA A 408 -19.75 16.68 -10.34
C ALA A 408 -19.31 15.25 -10.01
N THR A 409 -18.47 15.08 -8.98
CA THR A 409 -18.29 13.78 -8.35
C THR A 409 -19.35 13.63 -7.26
N VAL A 410 -20.12 12.55 -7.30
CA VAL A 410 -21.31 12.36 -6.46
C VAL A 410 -20.97 12.31 -4.97
N LYS A 411 -21.99 12.54 -4.13
CA LYS A 411 -21.89 12.48 -2.68
C LYS A 411 -21.23 11.18 -2.23
N GLY A 412 -20.31 11.30 -1.28
CA GLY A 412 -19.57 10.15 -0.74
C GLY A 412 -18.37 9.71 -1.58
N ASP A 413 -18.12 10.35 -2.73
CA ASP A 413 -16.99 10.05 -3.59
C ASP A 413 -16.03 11.25 -3.74
N VAL A 414 -14.73 10.95 -3.75
CA VAL A 414 -13.61 11.90 -3.83
C VAL A 414 -12.82 11.78 -5.12
N HIS A 415 -13.09 10.76 -5.93
CA HIS A 415 -12.31 10.50 -7.13
C HIS A 415 -12.75 11.45 -8.24
N ASP A 416 -11.88 12.37 -8.62
CA ASP A 416 -12.17 13.46 -9.56
C ASP A 416 -11.27 13.48 -10.80
N ILE A 417 -10.23 12.65 -10.86
CA ILE A 417 -9.28 12.65 -11.98
C ILE A 417 -10.00 12.42 -13.32
N GLY A 418 -10.87 11.41 -13.40
CA GLY A 418 -11.65 11.12 -14.61
C GLY A 418 -12.59 12.27 -14.99
N LYS A 419 -13.28 12.86 -14.00
CA LYS A 419 -14.12 14.06 -14.17
C LYS A 419 -13.32 15.21 -14.75
N ASN A 420 -12.16 15.50 -14.17
CA ASN A 420 -11.31 16.63 -14.55
C ASN A 420 -10.79 16.44 -15.99
N ILE A 421 -10.36 15.23 -16.35
CA ILE A 421 -9.95 14.92 -17.73
C ILE A 421 -11.12 15.17 -18.70
N VAL A 422 -12.29 14.58 -18.45
CA VAL A 422 -13.47 14.78 -19.31
C VAL A 422 -13.86 16.26 -19.38
N GLY A 423 -13.79 16.99 -18.26
CA GLY A 423 -14.05 18.42 -18.22
C GLY A 423 -13.11 19.21 -19.14
N VAL A 424 -11.81 18.92 -19.10
CA VAL A 424 -10.84 19.54 -20.01
C VAL A 424 -11.10 19.12 -21.46
N VAL A 425 -11.42 17.85 -21.74
CA VAL A 425 -11.75 17.37 -23.09
C VAL A 425 -12.96 18.11 -23.66
N LEU A 426 -14.05 18.22 -22.90
CA LEU A 426 -15.25 18.95 -23.29
C LEU A 426 -14.93 20.42 -23.56
N GLN A 427 -14.14 21.04 -22.69
CA GLN A 427 -13.67 22.41 -22.88
C GLN A 427 -12.83 22.59 -24.15
N CYS A 428 -11.91 21.67 -24.47
CA CYS A 428 -11.15 21.68 -25.72
C CYS A 428 -12.03 21.48 -26.96
N ASN A 429 -13.22 20.89 -26.81
CA ASN A 429 -14.21 20.71 -27.88
C ASN A 429 -15.27 21.83 -27.91
N GLY A 430 -15.00 22.96 -27.25
CA GLY A 430 -15.84 24.16 -27.33
C GLY A 430 -17.03 24.18 -26.38
N TYR A 431 -17.12 23.28 -25.40
CA TYR A 431 -18.16 23.34 -24.36
C TYR A 431 -17.73 24.23 -23.18
N GLU A 432 -18.69 24.90 -22.57
CA GLU A 432 -18.52 25.53 -21.26
C GLU A 432 -18.72 24.44 -20.18
N VAL A 433 -17.77 24.28 -19.26
CA VAL A 433 -17.88 23.25 -18.20
C VAL A 433 -17.93 23.92 -16.84
N ILE A 434 -18.97 23.60 -16.07
CA ILE A 434 -19.16 24.02 -14.68
C ILE A 434 -18.83 22.83 -13.79
N ASP A 435 -17.70 22.88 -13.10
CA ASP A 435 -17.26 21.82 -12.20
C ASP A 435 -17.62 22.13 -10.75
N LEU A 436 -18.46 21.29 -10.14
CA LEU A 436 -18.88 21.41 -8.75
C LEU A 436 -17.90 20.75 -7.76
N GLY A 437 -16.87 20.06 -8.25
CA GLY A 437 -15.89 19.38 -7.41
C GLY A 437 -16.37 18.00 -6.94
N VAL A 438 -16.03 17.65 -5.70
CA VAL A 438 -16.21 16.31 -5.12
C VAL A 438 -17.20 16.25 -3.97
N MET A 439 -17.71 15.06 -3.68
CA MET A 439 -18.70 14.79 -2.64
C MET A 439 -19.96 15.66 -2.76
N VAL A 440 -20.42 15.94 -3.99
CA VAL A 440 -21.49 16.91 -4.22
C VAL A 440 -22.87 16.27 -4.01
N PRO A 441 -23.74 16.84 -3.15
CA PRO A 441 -25.11 16.36 -2.96
C PRO A 441 -25.99 16.50 -4.21
N CYS A 442 -26.93 15.57 -4.40
CA CYS A 442 -27.90 15.59 -5.51
C CYS A 442 -28.64 16.94 -5.64
N GLU A 443 -29.10 17.51 -4.53
CA GLU A 443 -29.81 18.80 -4.50
C GLU A 443 -28.96 19.91 -5.12
N THR A 444 -27.70 20.04 -4.71
CA THR A 444 -26.77 21.05 -5.24
C THR A 444 -26.52 20.88 -6.74
N ILE A 445 -26.42 19.64 -7.21
CA ILE A 445 -26.23 19.31 -8.63
C ILE A 445 -27.43 19.82 -9.44
N LEU A 446 -28.65 19.46 -9.02
CA LEU A 446 -29.88 19.78 -9.75
C LEU A 446 -30.23 21.28 -9.68
N GLU A 447 -30.05 21.90 -8.52
CA GLU A 447 -30.26 23.34 -8.36
C GLU A 447 -29.30 24.15 -9.23
N THR A 448 -28.01 23.78 -9.23
CA THR A 448 -27.03 24.46 -10.06
C THR A 448 -27.32 24.23 -11.54
N ALA A 449 -27.68 23.00 -11.94
CA ALA A 449 -28.04 22.69 -13.32
C ALA A 449 -29.18 23.58 -13.85
N ARG A 450 -30.21 23.82 -13.03
CA ARG A 450 -31.31 24.75 -13.37
C ARG A 450 -30.85 26.20 -13.40
N ARG A 451 -30.15 26.64 -12.36
CA ARG A 451 -29.71 28.03 -12.21
C ARG A 451 -28.83 28.46 -13.38
N GLU A 452 -27.86 27.61 -13.74
CA GLU A 452 -26.88 27.88 -14.79
C GLU A 452 -27.38 27.55 -16.18
N LYS A 453 -28.56 26.91 -16.29
CA LYS A 453 -29.20 26.45 -17.52
C LYS A 453 -28.25 25.61 -18.38
N VAL A 454 -27.76 24.53 -17.77
CA VAL A 454 -26.82 23.60 -18.45
C VAL A 454 -27.57 22.73 -19.45
N ASP A 455 -26.88 22.35 -20.51
CA ASP A 455 -27.36 21.49 -21.59
C ASP A 455 -27.20 19.99 -21.25
N ALA A 456 -26.25 19.63 -20.37
CA ALA A 456 -26.09 18.27 -19.87
C ALA A 456 -25.49 18.24 -18.45
N ILE A 457 -25.70 17.12 -17.74
CA ILE A 457 -25.11 16.84 -16.43
C ILE A 457 -24.20 15.62 -16.55
N GLY A 458 -22.96 15.73 -16.09
CA GLY A 458 -21.99 14.65 -16.00
C GLY A 458 -21.68 14.29 -14.54
N LEU A 459 -21.89 13.03 -14.20
CA LEU A 459 -21.58 12.50 -12.87
C LEU A 459 -20.38 11.58 -12.92
N SER A 460 -19.49 11.74 -11.94
CA SER A 460 -18.32 10.89 -11.75
C SER A 460 -18.36 10.16 -10.42
N GLY A 461 -17.86 8.93 -10.42
CA GLY A 461 -17.74 8.10 -9.23
C GLY A 461 -17.02 6.80 -9.53
N LEU A 462 -16.17 6.34 -8.63
CA LEU A 462 -15.29 5.20 -8.82
C LEU A 462 -15.70 3.98 -7.98
N ILE A 463 -16.38 4.20 -6.86
CA ILE A 463 -16.75 3.13 -5.92
C ILE A 463 -18.20 2.66 -6.16
N THR A 464 -18.51 1.42 -5.79
CA THR A 464 -19.85 0.84 -5.94
C THR A 464 -20.97 1.70 -5.32
N PRO A 465 -20.83 2.26 -4.09
CA PRO A 465 -21.84 3.15 -3.53
C PRO A 465 -22.10 4.42 -4.35
N SER A 466 -21.11 4.87 -5.13
CA SER A 466 -21.27 6.03 -6.02
C SER A 466 -22.21 5.74 -7.17
N LEU A 467 -22.29 4.49 -7.62
CA LEU A 467 -23.24 4.10 -8.66
C LEU A 467 -24.69 4.20 -8.14
N ASP A 468 -24.93 3.75 -6.91
CA ASP A 468 -26.25 3.90 -6.26
C ASP A 468 -26.63 5.38 -6.18
N GLU A 469 -25.68 6.25 -5.84
CA GLU A 469 -25.92 7.68 -5.74
C GLU A 469 -26.12 8.35 -7.12
N MET A 470 -25.45 7.86 -8.17
CA MET A 470 -25.74 8.27 -9.55
C MET A 470 -27.15 7.84 -9.98
N CYS A 471 -27.58 6.63 -9.62
CA CYS A 471 -28.94 6.15 -9.87
C CYS A 471 -29.98 6.98 -9.11
N PHE A 472 -29.65 7.40 -7.88
CA PHE A 472 -30.49 8.30 -7.09
C PHE A 472 -30.65 9.67 -7.78
N VAL A 473 -29.55 10.27 -8.26
CA VAL A 473 -29.61 11.53 -9.02
C VAL A 473 -30.44 11.37 -10.29
N ALA A 474 -30.28 10.27 -11.03
CA ALA A 474 -31.07 10.00 -12.23
C ALA A 474 -32.58 9.90 -11.93
N SER A 475 -32.95 9.19 -10.85
CA SER A 475 -34.34 9.06 -10.41
C SER A 475 -34.93 10.41 -10.01
N GLU A 476 -34.12 11.25 -9.37
CA GLU A 476 -34.53 12.58 -8.94
C GLU A 476 -34.68 13.55 -10.12
N MET A 477 -33.83 13.42 -11.15
CA MET A 477 -33.99 14.14 -12.42
C MET A 477 -35.35 13.84 -13.07
N GLU A 478 -35.75 12.57 -13.14
CA GLU A 478 -37.07 12.18 -13.67
C GLU A 478 -38.22 12.75 -12.81
N ARG A 479 -38.14 12.58 -11.48
CA ARG A 479 -39.15 13.10 -10.54
C ARG A 479 -39.36 14.61 -10.68
N GLN A 480 -38.27 15.33 -10.94
CA GLN A 480 -38.26 16.79 -11.06
C GLN A 480 -38.44 17.30 -12.51
N GLY A 481 -38.72 16.40 -13.46
CA GLY A 481 -39.04 16.74 -14.85
C GLY A 481 -37.85 17.27 -15.66
N PHE A 482 -36.61 16.90 -15.32
CA PHE A 482 -35.45 17.21 -16.15
C PHE A 482 -35.50 16.40 -17.45
N THR A 483 -35.25 17.06 -18.58
CA THR A 483 -35.15 16.43 -19.90
C THR A 483 -33.72 16.47 -20.46
N LEU A 484 -32.77 16.93 -19.65
CA LEU A 484 -31.36 17.07 -20.02
C LEU A 484 -30.67 15.69 -20.07
N PRO A 485 -29.73 15.46 -20.99
CA PRO A 485 -28.88 14.28 -20.96
C PRO A 485 -28.07 14.16 -19.66
N LEU A 486 -28.02 12.93 -19.13
CA LEU A 486 -27.19 12.54 -18.00
C LEU A 486 -26.04 11.64 -18.47
N LEU A 487 -24.82 12.10 -18.29
CA LEU A 487 -23.59 11.35 -18.57
C LEU A 487 -23.10 10.71 -17.27
N ILE A 488 -22.88 9.40 -17.29
CA ILE A 488 -22.36 8.64 -16.14
C ILE A 488 -20.95 8.14 -16.48
N GLY A 489 -19.96 8.50 -15.67
CA GLY A 489 -18.56 8.08 -15.83
C GLY A 489 -17.97 7.53 -14.54
N GLY A 490 -17.11 6.52 -14.62
CA GLY A 490 -16.65 5.80 -13.43
C GLY A 490 -15.99 4.45 -13.72
N ALA A 491 -15.62 3.72 -12.66
CA ALA A 491 -15.09 2.37 -12.81
C ALA A 491 -16.11 1.47 -13.52
N THR A 492 -15.59 0.66 -14.47
CA THR A 492 -16.29 -0.28 -15.35
C THR A 492 -17.74 -0.59 -14.96
N THR A 493 -18.69 0.06 -15.62
CA THR A 493 -20.07 -0.43 -15.66
C THR A 493 -20.11 -1.67 -16.56
N PRO A 494 -20.21 -2.91 -16.04
CA PRO A 494 -20.45 -4.05 -16.91
C PRO A 494 -21.75 -3.83 -17.69
N ARG A 495 -21.84 -4.38 -18.91
CA ARG A 495 -23.03 -4.25 -19.77
C ARG A 495 -24.35 -4.64 -19.07
N SER A 496 -24.29 -5.43 -18.00
CA SER A 496 -25.43 -5.91 -17.22
C SER A 496 -25.97 -4.93 -16.18
N THR A 497 -25.27 -3.86 -15.81
CA THR A 497 -25.70 -2.92 -14.75
C THR A 497 -26.24 -1.59 -15.26
N SER A 498 -26.37 -1.42 -16.59
CA SER A 498 -27.08 -0.26 -17.15
C SER A 498 -28.58 -0.55 -17.18
N PRO A 499 -29.43 0.14 -16.38
CA PRO A 499 -30.88 -0.07 -16.40
C PRO A 499 -31.56 0.66 -17.56
N MET A 500 -30.81 1.44 -18.35
CA MET A 500 -31.34 2.28 -19.41
C MET A 500 -31.00 1.70 -20.79
N PRO A 501 -31.98 1.54 -21.69
CA PRO A 501 -31.69 1.38 -23.11
C PRO A 501 -30.87 2.59 -23.55
N ARG A 502 -29.77 2.37 -24.27
CA ARG A 502 -29.09 3.47 -24.97
C ARG A 502 -30.11 4.14 -25.88
N ALA A 503 -30.65 5.28 -25.46
CA ALA A 503 -31.24 6.21 -26.42
C ALA A 503 -30.08 6.62 -27.35
N PRO A 504 -30.18 6.40 -28.67
CA PRO A 504 -29.19 6.95 -29.58
C PRO A 504 -29.14 8.45 -29.34
N CYS A 505 -27.93 9.02 -29.29
CA CYS A 505 -27.76 10.46 -29.32
C CYS A 505 -28.67 11.03 -30.42
N ARG A 506 -29.61 11.88 -30.03
CA ARG A 506 -30.24 12.83 -30.93
C ARG A 506 -29.55 14.16 -30.76
#